data_AF-A0A817WB28-F1
#
_entry.id   AF-A0A817WB28-F1
#
_cell.length_a   1.000
_cell.length_b   1.000
_cell.length_c   1.000
_cell.angle_alpha   90.00
_cell.angle_beta   90.00
_cell.angle_gamma   90.00
#
_symmetry.space_group_name_H-M   'P 1'
#
loop_
_entity.id
_entity.type
_entity.pdbx_description
1 polymer ?
#
loop_
_entity_poly.entity_id
_entity_poly.type
_entity_poly.pdbx_seq_one_letter_code
_entity_poly.pdbx_strand_id
1 'polypeptide(L)'
;MKAEDSCVQSTISVRCQQNYVVVVRSAFYGVAQIAGSCSYTTGDCIADAMSIVTCTLDTLQCNMYAARKKLPQCNDQYSSYIHVEYECVPISMDDSTKEYNVCQNSTEITSDHGIIRSPGTRDTGLFSSSRNVQILSQQDAYDSSQRCTNILNGLERFMANNLIDIFGCDYSSSGITMNFIDTKLKAFFARRTNDGRHYDTYFFYFSGPTCDNGDIILSDNQKITLNLLFQWWCDSESSLTSRLVLVFDTFNSHKWLKQIRCQTFNTSCKPSVFIILQTFNRQKKIPKLIELGQVHLGVFTEIWLKLNMADETSKTSHDSNASWRANHLEPKCSFSYYYPEFNFRQPSNADVDVYLSEHLFLKRLHFIYHLLTYIPSLFIYPFLYMFNCIKRWRFHLLAPRVIDTYHGFKLFVR
;
A
#
# COMPACT_ATOMS: atom_id res chain seq x y z
N MET A 1 13.14 -0.94 27.71
CA MET A 1 13.28 0.53 27.62
C MET A 1 13.81 1.04 28.95
N LYS A 2 14.80 1.94 28.95
CA LYS A 2 15.37 2.56 30.16
C LYS A 2 14.92 4.01 30.22
N ALA A 3 14.83 4.55 31.43
CA ALA A 3 14.48 5.94 31.67
C ALA A 3 15.46 6.54 32.68
N GLU A 4 15.83 7.79 32.46
CA GLU A 4 16.73 8.54 33.33
C GLU A 4 16.14 9.94 33.57
N ASP A 5 16.14 10.35 34.83
CA ASP A 5 15.66 11.66 35.27
C ASP A 5 16.82 12.52 35.74
N SER A 6 16.78 13.81 35.47
CA SER A 6 17.77 14.76 35.99
C SER A 6 17.13 16.11 36.29
N CYS A 7 17.59 16.76 37.35
CA CYS A 7 17.21 18.14 37.62
C CYS A 7 17.58 19.05 36.43
N VAL A 8 16.88 20.17 36.29
CA VAL A 8 17.37 21.23 35.41
C VAL A 8 18.68 21.81 35.94
N GLN A 9 19.49 22.34 35.04
CA GLN A 9 20.84 22.85 35.27
C GLN A 9 21.88 21.76 35.60
N SER A 10 21.56 20.49 35.37
CA SER A 10 22.53 19.39 35.38
C SER A 10 22.69 18.74 34.00
N THR A 11 23.79 18.01 33.86
CA THR A 11 24.06 17.16 32.70
C THR A 11 23.48 15.79 32.96
N ILE A 12 22.58 15.35 32.10
CA ILE A 12 22.11 13.96 32.07
C ILE A 12 23.05 13.15 31.18
N SER A 13 23.51 12.01 31.70
CA SER A 13 24.45 11.14 31.02
C SER A 13 23.84 9.75 30.86
N VAL A 14 23.35 9.47 29.66
CA VAL A 14 22.83 8.14 29.32
C VAL A 14 23.96 7.33 28.69
N ARG A 15 24.18 6.12 29.21
CA ARG A 15 25.28 5.25 28.78
C ARG A 15 24.81 3.82 28.52
N CYS A 16 25.36 3.24 27.46
CA CYS A 16 25.20 1.82 27.13
C CYS A 16 26.51 1.04 27.34
N GLN A 17 26.42 -0.28 27.34
CA GLN A 17 27.58 -1.17 27.45
C GLN A 17 28.44 -1.09 26.17
N GLN A 18 29.67 -1.62 26.22
CA GLN A 18 30.50 -1.77 25.02
C GLN A 18 29.74 -2.53 23.93
N ASN A 19 29.92 -2.11 22.68
CA ASN A 19 29.18 -2.59 21.50
C ASN A 19 27.68 -2.23 21.46
N TYR A 20 27.22 -1.23 22.20
CA TYR A 20 25.86 -0.67 22.07
C TYR A 20 25.90 0.86 21.89
N VAL A 21 25.00 1.39 21.06
CA VAL A 21 24.71 2.82 20.89
C VAL A 21 23.47 3.22 21.66
N VAL A 22 23.50 4.45 22.18
CA VAL A 22 22.34 5.06 22.84
C VAL A 22 21.38 5.59 21.77
N VAL A 23 20.11 5.22 21.90
CA VAL A 23 19.02 5.78 21.12
C VAL A 23 18.01 6.40 22.06
N VAL A 24 17.82 7.71 21.97
CA VAL A 24 16.76 8.39 22.70
C VAL A 24 15.44 8.23 21.95
N ARG A 25 14.42 7.67 22.63
CA ARG A 25 13.08 7.43 22.08
C ARG A 25 12.15 8.60 22.35
N SER A 26 12.23 9.14 23.57
CA SER A 26 11.44 10.30 24.00
C SER A 26 12.26 11.12 25.00
N ALA A 27 11.99 12.42 25.04
CA ALA A 27 12.53 13.31 26.05
C ALA A 27 11.53 14.43 26.31
N PHE A 28 11.30 14.75 27.58
CA PHE A 28 10.41 15.84 27.96
C PHE A 28 10.88 16.55 29.22
N TYR A 29 10.57 17.84 29.30
CA TYR A 29 10.66 18.61 30.53
C TYR A 29 9.43 18.42 31.38
N GLY A 30 9.58 18.37 32.70
CA GLY A 30 8.47 18.32 33.63
C GLY A 30 8.52 19.41 34.70
N VAL A 31 7.36 19.84 35.16
CA VAL A 31 7.20 20.59 36.41
C VAL A 31 6.74 19.61 37.48
N ALA A 32 7.58 19.39 38.49
CA ALA A 32 7.27 18.46 39.56
C ALA A 32 6.15 19.01 40.45
N GLN A 33 5.15 18.18 40.74
CA GLN A 33 4.12 18.51 41.72
C GLN A 33 4.69 18.63 43.14
N ILE A 34 5.70 17.82 43.45
CA ILE A 34 6.41 17.86 44.73
C ILE A 34 7.55 18.87 44.62
N ALA A 35 7.46 19.94 45.41
CA ALA A 35 8.48 20.98 45.45
C ALA A 35 9.87 20.37 45.77
N GLY A 36 10.83 20.63 44.89
CA GLY A 36 12.20 20.11 45.03
C GLY A 36 12.43 18.69 44.49
N SER A 37 11.39 18.02 43.97
CA SER A 37 11.57 16.76 43.25
C SER A 37 12.09 16.99 41.83
N CYS A 38 12.97 16.10 41.39
CA CYS A 38 13.53 16.11 40.04
C CYS A 38 13.29 14.81 39.27
N SER A 39 12.33 14.00 39.72
CA SER A 39 11.95 12.74 39.08
C SER A 39 10.56 12.84 38.48
N TYR A 40 10.33 12.15 37.38
CA TYR A 40 9.01 12.07 36.77
C TYR A 40 8.00 11.38 37.69
N THR A 41 6.87 12.04 37.94
CA THR A 41 5.73 11.46 38.65
C THR A 41 4.44 11.58 37.85
N THR A 42 3.58 10.58 37.96
CA THR A 42 2.29 10.57 37.24
C THR A 42 1.43 11.74 37.71
N GLY A 43 1.13 12.67 36.79
CA GLY A 43 0.38 13.90 37.06
C GLY A 43 1.20 15.17 36.91
N ASP A 44 2.52 15.08 36.74
CA ASP A 44 3.34 16.24 36.41
C ASP A 44 2.94 16.86 35.08
N CYS A 45 3.07 18.19 34.99
CA CYS A 45 2.88 18.87 33.72
C CYS A 45 4.16 18.75 32.89
N ILE A 46 4.04 18.23 31.66
CA ILE A 46 5.17 17.90 30.80
C ILE A 46 5.16 18.64 29.47
N ALA A 47 6.35 18.80 28.88
CA ALA A 47 6.57 19.47 27.62
C ALA A 47 7.66 18.79 26.80
N ASP A 48 7.44 18.63 25.49
CA ASP A 48 8.40 17.99 24.59
C ASP A 48 9.78 18.67 24.63
N ALA A 49 10.82 17.84 24.69
CA ALA A 49 12.22 18.21 24.75
C ALA A 49 13.07 17.48 23.70
N MET A 50 12.46 16.78 22.72
CA MET A 50 13.24 16.06 21.69
C MET A 50 14.18 16.97 20.90
N SER A 51 13.82 18.23 20.67
CA SER A 51 14.61 19.18 19.88
C SER A 51 15.96 19.57 20.50
N ILE A 52 16.17 19.32 21.79
CA ILE A 52 17.43 19.64 22.49
C ILE A 52 18.32 18.42 22.71
N VAL A 53 17.82 17.22 22.39
CA VAL A 53 18.58 15.98 22.48
C VAL A 53 19.48 15.90 21.26
N THR A 54 20.67 16.47 21.36
CA THR A 54 21.71 16.36 20.33
C THR A 54 22.65 15.21 20.66
N CYS A 55 22.13 13.99 20.68
CA CYS A 55 22.99 12.82 20.71
C CYS A 55 23.57 12.62 19.31
N THR A 56 24.88 12.77 19.15
CA THR A 56 25.56 12.35 17.93
C THR A 56 25.33 10.85 17.73
N LEU A 57 24.84 10.49 16.55
CA LEU A 57 24.73 9.10 16.10
C LEU A 57 26.09 8.42 16.33
N ASP A 58 26.07 7.14 16.75
CA ASP A 58 27.25 6.29 16.99
C ASP A 58 28.02 6.49 18.31
N THR A 59 27.43 7.15 19.31
CA THR A 59 28.07 7.31 20.63
C THR A 59 27.55 6.33 21.68
N LEU A 60 28.48 5.71 22.43
CA LEU A 60 28.22 4.80 23.56
C LEU A 60 27.63 5.55 24.78
N GLN A 61 27.76 6.86 24.79
CA GLN A 61 27.32 7.75 25.85
C GLN A 61 26.81 9.05 25.22
N CYS A 62 25.62 9.47 25.62
CA CYS A 62 25.08 10.77 25.25
C CYS A 62 24.96 11.64 26.50
N ASN A 63 25.59 12.81 26.43
CA ASN A 63 25.55 13.82 27.49
C ASN A 63 24.67 14.97 27.00
N MET A 64 23.60 15.25 27.72
CA MET A 64 22.69 16.34 27.39
C MET A 64 22.66 17.31 28.56
N TYR A 65 22.74 18.61 28.27
CA TYR A 65 22.61 19.63 29.29
C TYR A 65 21.15 20.09 29.38
N ALA A 66 20.53 19.88 30.54
CA ALA A 66 19.13 20.21 30.75
C ALA A 66 18.99 21.67 31.19
N ALA A 67 18.82 22.61 30.26
CA ALA A 67 18.61 24.01 30.63
C ALA A 67 17.22 24.21 31.27
N ARG A 68 17.13 25.13 32.23
CA ARG A 68 15.84 25.53 32.80
C ARG A 68 15.01 26.23 31.72
N LYS A 69 13.84 25.68 31.40
CA LYS A 69 12.98 26.15 30.30
C LYS A 69 11.62 26.58 30.86
N LYS A 70 11.11 27.70 30.38
CA LYS A 70 9.74 28.14 30.69
C LYS A 70 8.77 27.35 29.81
N LEU A 71 7.76 26.72 30.40
CA LEU A 71 6.84 25.80 29.72
C LEU A 71 5.44 26.45 29.58
N PRO A 72 5.06 26.93 28.38
CA PRO A 72 3.77 27.59 28.17
C PRO A 72 2.58 26.68 28.50
N GLN A 73 2.66 25.39 28.16
CA GLN A 73 1.63 24.39 28.50
C GLN A 73 1.48 24.12 30.01
N CYS A 74 2.43 24.58 30.83
CA CYS A 74 2.41 24.39 32.28
C CYS A 74 2.20 25.71 33.00
N ASN A 75 1.26 26.54 32.51
CA ASN A 75 0.97 27.87 33.06
C ASN A 75 2.23 28.73 33.21
N ASP A 76 3.10 28.69 32.20
CA ASP A 76 4.33 29.49 32.18
C ASP A 76 5.32 29.18 33.33
N GLN A 77 5.18 28.02 33.98
CA GLN A 77 6.12 27.57 35.01
C GLN A 77 7.45 27.13 34.41
N TYR A 78 8.52 27.24 35.20
CA TYR A 78 9.82 26.73 34.81
C TYR A 78 9.92 25.22 35.05
N SER A 79 10.54 24.51 34.11
CA SER A 79 10.86 23.10 34.27
C SER A 79 11.68 22.85 35.53
N SER A 80 11.37 21.74 36.21
CA SER A 80 12.05 21.24 37.41
C SER A 80 13.03 20.12 37.07
N TYR A 81 12.68 19.28 36.08
CA TYR A 81 13.51 18.18 35.60
C TYR A 81 13.38 17.95 34.10
N ILE A 82 14.28 17.14 33.57
CA ILE A 82 14.16 16.49 32.26
C ILE A 82 14.05 14.97 32.49
N HIS A 83 13.17 14.34 31.74
CA HIS A 83 13.03 12.89 31.66
C HIS A 83 13.46 12.45 30.26
N VAL A 84 14.29 11.40 30.18
CA VAL A 84 14.76 10.86 28.91
C VAL A 84 14.56 9.35 28.89
N GLU A 85 13.75 8.88 27.96
CA GLU A 85 13.60 7.46 27.69
C GLU A 85 14.52 7.05 26.55
N TYR A 86 15.34 6.03 26.80
CA TYR A 86 16.34 5.57 25.86
C TYR A 86 16.44 4.06 25.80
N GLU A 87 17.06 3.60 24.71
CA GLU A 87 17.30 2.20 24.42
C GLU A 87 18.76 2.02 24.01
N CYS A 88 19.35 0.89 24.40
CA CYS A 88 20.68 0.50 23.98
C CYS A 88 20.57 -0.46 22.81
N VAL A 89 21.07 -0.07 21.64
CA VAL A 89 21.01 -0.87 20.42
C VAL A 89 22.42 -1.35 20.06
N PRO A 90 22.66 -2.63 19.78
CA PRO A 90 24.02 -3.14 19.52
C PRO A 90 24.63 -2.55 18.22
N ILE A 91 25.92 -2.17 18.27
CA ILE A 91 26.73 -1.60 17.18
C ILE A 91 27.26 -2.69 16.25
N SER A 92 27.65 -3.83 16.83
CA SER A 92 28.10 -5.01 16.12
C SER A 92 27.27 -6.20 16.58
N MET A 93 26.86 -7.03 15.63
CA MET A 93 26.07 -8.22 15.91
C MET A 93 27.00 -9.41 16.09
N ASP A 94 26.91 -10.08 17.24
CA ASP A 94 27.50 -11.40 17.42
C ASP A 94 26.76 -12.43 16.54
N ASP A 95 27.42 -13.54 16.21
CA ASP A 95 26.88 -14.70 15.46
C ASP A 95 25.61 -15.31 16.08
N SER A 96 25.23 -14.89 17.29
CA SER A 96 24.00 -15.25 17.99
C SER A 96 22.78 -14.39 17.62
N THR A 97 22.98 -13.30 16.88
CA THR A 97 21.90 -12.40 16.47
C THR A 97 21.13 -13.02 15.30
N LYS A 98 19.95 -13.57 15.60
CA LYS A 98 19.10 -14.20 14.59
C LYS A 98 18.59 -13.14 13.62
N GLU A 99 19.06 -13.19 12.37
CA GLU A 99 18.47 -12.44 11.27
C GLU A 99 17.01 -12.89 11.11
N TYR A 100 16.08 -11.98 11.35
CA TYR A 100 14.66 -12.29 11.22
C TYR A 100 14.16 -11.86 9.85
N ASN A 101 14.06 -12.84 8.96
CA ASN A 101 13.42 -12.65 7.67
C ASN A 101 11.90 -12.83 7.84
N VAL A 102 11.18 -11.71 7.78
CA VAL A 102 9.70 -11.67 7.87
C VAL A 102 9.06 -12.56 6.80
N CYS A 103 9.75 -12.79 5.68
CA CYS A 103 9.28 -13.64 4.60
C CYS A 103 9.51 -15.13 4.81
N GLN A 104 10.38 -15.54 5.72
CA GLN A 104 10.69 -16.95 5.98
C GLN A 104 10.13 -17.48 7.30
N ASN A 105 10.03 -16.65 8.34
CA ASN A 105 9.65 -17.09 9.68
C ASN A 105 8.22 -16.67 10.06
N SER A 106 7.53 -17.52 10.82
CA SER A 106 6.13 -17.34 11.26
C SER A 106 5.98 -17.05 12.76
N THR A 107 7.04 -16.61 13.44
CA THR A 107 7.01 -16.33 14.88
C THR A 107 6.68 -14.87 15.14
N GLU A 108 5.95 -14.55 16.21
CA GLU A 108 5.64 -13.17 16.63
C GLU A 108 6.90 -12.29 16.65
N ILE A 109 6.86 -11.12 16.01
CA ILE A 109 7.96 -10.16 16.07
C ILE A 109 7.85 -9.50 17.44
N THR A 110 8.62 -10.00 18.41
CA THR A 110 8.77 -9.38 19.72
C THR A 110 9.91 -8.34 19.69
N SER A 111 9.95 -7.44 20.67
CA SER A 111 11.03 -6.47 20.87
C SER A 111 12.41 -7.11 21.09
N ASP A 112 12.47 -8.43 21.28
CA ASP A 112 13.68 -9.17 21.65
C ASP A 112 14.43 -9.71 20.43
N HIS A 113 13.95 -9.42 19.21
CA HIS A 113 14.57 -9.83 17.96
C HIS A 113 15.34 -8.67 17.34
N GLY A 114 16.64 -8.87 17.06
CA GLY A 114 17.56 -7.84 16.55
C GLY A 114 17.13 -7.19 15.21
N ILE A 115 17.62 -7.69 14.06
CA ILE A 115 17.30 -7.12 12.73
C ILE A 115 16.01 -7.71 12.17
N ILE A 116 15.06 -6.84 11.82
CA ILE A 116 13.92 -7.17 10.96
C ILE A 116 14.25 -6.77 9.54
N ARG A 117 14.44 -7.72 8.62
CA ARG A 117 14.54 -7.42 7.19
C ARG A 117 13.15 -7.42 6.56
N SER A 118 12.66 -6.23 6.19
CA SER A 118 11.45 -6.08 5.36
C SER A 118 11.85 -5.78 3.91
N PRO A 119 11.33 -6.49 2.89
CA PRO A 119 11.71 -6.22 1.52
C PRO A 119 10.97 -5.00 0.98
N GLY A 120 11.72 -4.04 0.42
CA GLY A 120 11.14 -2.93 -0.31
C GLY A 120 10.66 -1.74 0.52
N THR A 121 11.18 -1.54 1.73
CA THR A 121 11.39 -0.18 2.22
C THR A 121 12.80 0.25 1.82
N ARG A 122 13.35 1.39 2.28
CA ARG A 122 14.82 1.41 2.51
C ARG A 122 15.17 0.10 3.23
N ASP A 123 16.41 -0.33 3.21
CA ASP A 123 16.89 -1.21 4.26
C ASP A 123 16.55 -0.56 5.63
N THR A 124 15.34 -0.84 6.13
CA THR A 124 14.92 -0.83 7.53
C THR A 124 15.22 -2.20 8.12
N GLY A 125 15.55 -3.17 7.25
CA GLY A 125 16.66 -4.05 7.55
C GLY A 125 17.87 -3.20 7.88
N LEU A 126 18.37 -3.35 9.10
CA LEU A 126 19.72 -2.94 9.42
C LEU A 126 20.67 -3.40 8.28
N PHE A 127 21.48 -2.45 7.81
CA PHE A 127 22.58 -2.58 6.84
C PHE A 127 22.22 -2.58 5.34
N SER A 128 22.34 -1.40 4.71
CA SER A 128 23.04 -1.28 3.42
C SER A 128 24.54 -1.03 3.71
N SER A 129 25.41 -1.45 2.80
CA SER A 129 26.86 -1.55 2.93
C SER A 129 27.55 -0.24 3.34
N SER A 130 27.57 0.07 4.63
CA SER A 130 28.59 0.84 5.36
C SER A 130 28.15 0.91 6.82
N ARG A 131 29.06 0.55 7.72
CA ARG A 131 28.87 0.48 9.17
C ARG A 131 28.32 1.80 9.72
N ASN A 132 27.03 1.88 10.03
CA ASN A 132 26.41 2.74 11.06
C ASN A 132 24.90 2.44 11.15
N VAL A 133 24.39 2.20 12.35
CA VAL A 133 22.98 1.86 12.62
C VAL A 133 22.19 3.15 12.76
N GLN A 134 21.24 3.42 11.86
CA GLN A 134 20.36 4.57 11.97
C GLN A 134 18.92 4.11 12.12
N ILE A 135 18.35 4.30 13.30
CA ILE A 135 16.90 4.27 13.49
C ILE A 135 16.31 5.35 12.59
N LEU A 136 15.22 5.02 11.88
CA LEU A 136 14.47 5.99 11.09
C LEU A 136 14.34 7.27 11.91
N SER A 137 14.99 8.33 11.44
CA SER A 137 14.93 9.60 12.13
C SER A 137 13.47 10.03 12.20
N GLN A 138 13.10 10.82 13.22
CA GLN A 138 11.74 11.38 13.28
C GLN A 138 11.39 12.11 11.97
N GLN A 139 12.39 12.72 11.32
CA GLN A 139 12.23 13.35 10.02
C GLN A 139 11.90 12.34 8.90
N ASP A 140 12.61 11.22 8.80
CA ASP A 140 12.34 10.22 7.76
C ASP A 140 10.95 9.57 7.92
N ALA A 141 10.52 9.35 9.17
CA ALA A 141 9.19 8.83 9.48
C ALA A 141 8.10 9.85 9.10
N TYR A 142 8.32 11.12 9.42
CA TYR A 142 7.45 12.23 9.02
C TYR A 142 7.36 12.36 7.50
N ASP A 143 8.50 12.38 6.79
CA ASP A 143 8.56 12.48 5.34
C ASP A 143 7.84 11.30 4.66
N SER A 144 7.97 10.09 5.23
CA SER A 144 7.25 8.91 4.73
C SER A 144 5.74 9.05 4.92
N SER A 145 5.30 9.54 6.07
CA SER A 145 3.88 9.78 6.34
C SER A 145 3.30 10.84 5.40
N GLN A 146 4.03 11.92 5.16
CA GLN A 146 3.63 12.97 4.22
C GLN A 146 3.53 12.44 2.79
N ARG A 147 4.49 11.62 2.33
CA ARG A 147 4.42 10.95 1.02
C ARG A 147 3.19 10.05 0.89
N CYS A 148 2.93 9.19 1.87
CA CYS A 148 1.75 8.31 1.87
C CYS A 148 0.46 9.13 1.79
N THR A 149 0.36 10.21 2.56
CA THR A 149 -0.80 11.11 2.57
C THR A 149 -1.01 11.78 1.21
N ASN A 150 0.06 12.23 0.55
CA ASN A 150 -0.01 12.81 -0.79
C ASN A 150 -0.52 11.81 -1.84
N ILE A 151 -0.05 10.56 -1.78
CA ILE A 151 -0.50 9.49 -2.68
C ILE A 151 -1.98 9.19 -2.45
N LEU A 152 -2.40 9.10 -1.19
CA LEU A 152 -3.78 8.85 -0.79
C LEU A 152 -4.72 9.93 -1.36
N ASN A 153 -4.38 11.20 -1.11
CA ASN A 153 -5.13 12.35 -1.63
C ASN A 153 -5.17 12.35 -3.16
N GLY A 154 -4.08 11.95 -3.83
CA GLY A 154 -4.02 11.83 -5.28
C GLY A 154 -4.96 10.74 -5.81
N LEU A 155 -5.01 9.58 -5.14
CA LEU A 155 -5.93 8.49 -5.47
C LEU A 155 -7.38 8.88 -5.25
N GLU A 156 -7.71 9.50 -4.12
CA GLU A 156 -9.10 9.94 -3.84
C GLU A 156 -9.60 10.93 -4.89
N ARG A 157 -8.77 11.92 -5.25
CA ARG A 157 -9.09 12.85 -6.34
C ARG A 157 -9.27 12.12 -7.68
N PHE A 158 -8.41 11.16 -7.97
CA PHE A 158 -8.53 10.34 -9.17
C PHE A 158 -9.84 9.54 -9.19
N MET A 159 -10.20 8.89 -8.08
CA MET A 159 -11.44 8.11 -7.99
C MET A 159 -12.66 9.01 -8.16
N ALA A 160 -12.68 10.17 -7.47
CA ALA A 160 -13.75 11.14 -7.58
C ALA A 160 -13.91 11.66 -9.02
N ASN A 161 -12.81 11.98 -9.70
CA ASN A 161 -12.84 12.45 -11.09
C ASN A 161 -13.35 11.38 -12.08
N ASN A 162 -13.15 10.11 -11.78
CA ASN A 162 -13.60 8.99 -12.63
C ASN A 162 -14.93 8.38 -12.17
N LEU A 163 -15.65 9.04 -11.24
CA LEU A 163 -16.92 8.57 -10.69
C LEU A 163 -16.84 7.16 -10.08
N ILE A 164 -15.69 6.83 -9.49
CA ILE A 164 -15.46 5.54 -8.83
C ILE A 164 -15.87 5.69 -7.36
N ASP A 165 -16.81 4.86 -6.92
CA ASP A 165 -17.26 4.81 -5.53
C ASP A 165 -16.16 4.29 -4.61
N ILE A 166 -15.87 5.03 -3.53
CA ILE A 166 -14.79 4.73 -2.59
C ILE A 166 -15.37 3.94 -1.42
N PHE A 167 -15.09 2.65 -1.37
CA PHE A 167 -15.49 1.80 -0.24
C PHE A 167 -14.73 2.12 1.05
N GLY A 168 -13.43 2.38 0.94
CA GLY A 168 -12.60 2.75 2.07
C GLY A 168 -11.13 2.93 1.70
N CYS A 169 -10.45 3.74 2.49
CA CYS A 169 -9.07 4.17 2.28
C CYS A 169 -8.34 3.99 3.62
N ASP A 170 -7.59 2.89 3.78
CA ASP A 170 -6.87 2.65 5.04
C ASP A 170 -5.41 3.05 4.91
N TYR A 171 -4.96 3.83 5.88
CA TYR A 171 -3.55 4.07 6.12
C TYR A 171 -3.23 3.63 7.55
N SER A 172 -2.23 2.77 7.72
CA SER A 172 -1.78 2.34 9.04
C SER A 172 -0.27 2.45 9.14
N SER A 173 0.19 3.27 10.08
CA SER A 173 1.61 3.39 10.45
C SER A 173 2.07 2.21 11.31
N SER A 174 1.16 1.56 12.05
CA SER A 174 1.42 0.37 12.87
C SER A 174 1.18 -0.95 12.11
N GLY A 175 0.81 -0.87 10.83
CA GLY A 175 0.49 -2.00 9.96
C GLY A 175 -0.94 -2.52 10.13
N ILE A 176 -1.29 -3.51 9.31
CA ILE A 176 -2.67 -4.04 9.20
C ILE A 176 -2.64 -5.54 9.47
N THR A 177 -3.62 -6.05 10.23
CA THR A 177 -3.75 -7.46 10.59
C THR A 177 -4.60 -8.24 9.60
N MET A 178 -4.47 -9.57 9.58
CA MET A 178 -5.23 -10.42 8.66
C MET A 178 -6.73 -10.37 8.94
N ASN A 179 -7.13 -10.41 10.22
CA ASN A 179 -8.54 -10.41 10.58
C ASN A 179 -9.27 -9.14 10.07
N PHE A 180 -8.58 -7.99 10.13
CA PHE A 180 -9.10 -6.74 9.58
C PHE A 180 -9.27 -6.81 8.07
N ILE A 181 -8.24 -7.26 7.34
CA ILE A 181 -8.29 -7.36 5.87
C ILE A 181 -9.32 -8.40 5.40
N ASP A 182 -9.40 -9.57 6.03
CA ASP A 182 -10.36 -10.62 5.69
C ASP A 182 -11.80 -10.10 5.82
N THR A 183 -12.13 -9.49 6.95
CA THR A 183 -13.46 -8.90 7.19
C THR A 183 -13.75 -7.79 6.18
N LYS A 184 -12.78 -6.91 5.94
CA LYS A 184 -12.96 -5.76 5.06
C LYS A 184 -13.11 -6.15 3.59
N LEU A 185 -12.31 -7.08 3.09
CA LEU A 185 -12.39 -7.54 1.70
C LEU A 185 -13.64 -8.36 1.44
N LYS A 186 -14.09 -9.18 2.39
CA LYS A 186 -15.39 -9.86 2.28
C LYS A 186 -16.54 -8.86 2.21
N ALA A 187 -16.54 -7.84 3.07
CA ALA A 187 -17.53 -6.77 3.02
C ALA A 187 -17.46 -5.95 1.72
N PHE A 188 -16.24 -5.70 1.22
CA PHE A 188 -16.00 -5.03 -0.05
C PHE A 188 -16.60 -5.80 -1.22
N PHE A 189 -16.33 -7.10 -1.35
CA PHE A 189 -16.87 -7.93 -2.43
C PHE A 189 -18.38 -8.21 -2.30
N ALA A 190 -18.94 -8.08 -1.11
CA ALA A 190 -20.38 -8.18 -0.87
C ALA A 190 -21.15 -6.89 -1.22
N ARG A 191 -20.46 -5.78 -1.51
CA ARG A 191 -21.10 -4.49 -1.84
C ARG A 191 -22.05 -4.62 -3.04
N ARG A 192 -23.16 -3.90 -2.93
CA ARG A 192 -24.19 -3.77 -3.95
C ARG A 192 -24.52 -2.30 -4.16
N THR A 193 -24.92 -1.95 -5.37
CA THR A 193 -25.50 -0.65 -5.71
C THR A 193 -26.86 -0.49 -5.03
N ASN A 194 -27.42 0.72 -5.07
CA ASN A 194 -28.74 1.03 -4.50
C ASN A 194 -29.86 0.11 -5.05
N ASP A 195 -29.69 -0.38 -6.28
CA ASP A 195 -30.63 -1.31 -6.94
C ASP A 195 -30.43 -2.77 -6.54
N GLY A 196 -29.56 -3.05 -5.54
CA GLY A 196 -29.26 -4.39 -5.04
C GLY A 196 -28.31 -5.20 -5.93
N ARG A 197 -27.66 -4.58 -6.93
CA ARG A 197 -26.79 -5.26 -7.91
C ARG A 197 -25.33 -5.18 -7.51
N HIS A 198 -24.53 -6.18 -7.87
CA HIS A 198 -23.08 -6.07 -7.72
C HIS A 198 -22.51 -5.02 -8.68
N TYR A 199 -21.41 -4.38 -8.27
CA TYR A 199 -20.66 -3.48 -9.13
C TYR A 199 -20.01 -4.26 -10.28
N ASP A 200 -19.99 -3.71 -11.49
CA ASP A 200 -19.36 -4.36 -12.63
C ASP A 200 -17.82 -4.46 -12.50
N THR A 201 -17.21 -3.56 -11.72
CA THR A 201 -15.76 -3.49 -11.54
C THR A 201 -15.40 -3.17 -10.10
N TYR A 202 -14.58 -4.02 -9.50
CA TYR A 202 -13.97 -3.80 -8.20
C TYR A 202 -12.52 -3.36 -8.41
N PHE A 203 -12.15 -2.22 -7.86
CA PHE A 203 -10.81 -1.68 -7.93
C PHE A 203 -10.13 -1.81 -6.58
N PHE A 204 -9.01 -2.54 -6.53
CA PHE A 204 -8.22 -2.71 -5.32
C PHE A 204 -6.81 -2.18 -5.53
N TYR A 205 -6.44 -1.18 -4.74
CA TYR A 205 -5.11 -0.59 -4.71
C TYR A 205 -4.36 -1.04 -3.45
N PHE A 206 -3.10 -1.42 -3.62
CA PHE A 206 -2.21 -1.72 -2.51
C PHE A 206 -0.83 -1.11 -2.73
N SER A 207 -0.30 -0.46 -1.71
CA SER A 207 1.11 -0.07 -1.63
C SER A 207 1.66 -0.41 -0.27
N GLY A 208 2.78 -1.12 -0.24
CA GLY A 208 3.35 -1.61 1.00
C GLY A 208 4.42 -2.67 0.80
N PRO A 209 4.93 -3.22 1.92
CA PRO A 209 5.98 -4.22 1.91
C PRO A 209 5.47 -5.55 1.37
N THR A 210 6.31 -6.21 0.58
CA THR A 210 6.01 -7.52 -0.03
C THR A 210 7.22 -8.43 0.04
N CYS A 211 6.97 -9.74 0.16
CA CYS A 211 8.00 -10.75 0.11
C CYS A 211 8.61 -10.93 -1.27
N ASP A 212 9.76 -11.61 -1.35
CA ASP A 212 10.47 -11.85 -2.62
C ASP A 212 9.62 -12.61 -3.66
N ASN A 213 8.62 -13.35 -3.19
CA ASN A 213 7.63 -14.05 -4.00
C ASN A 213 6.43 -13.17 -4.41
N GLY A 214 6.33 -11.95 -3.89
CA GLY A 214 5.24 -11.00 -4.12
C GLY A 214 4.17 -10.97 -3.02
N ASP A 215 4.24 -11.83 -2.01
CA ASP A 215 3.21 -11.91 -0.97
C ASP A 215 3.19 -10.67 -0.07
N ILE A 216 1.99 -10.19 0.26
CA ILE A 216 1.83 -9.01 1.11
C ILE A 216 2.09 -9.40 2.56
N ILE A 217 2.86 -8.56 3.26
CA ILE A 217 3.20 -8.75 4.67
C ILE A 217 2.21 -7.96 5.54
N LEU A 218 1.72 -8.60 6.59
CA LEU A 218 0.82 -8.02 7.59
C LEU A 218 1.53 -7.83 8.94
N SER A 219 0.95 -7.00 9.82
CA SER A 219 1.56 -6.66 11.13
C SER A 219 1.53 -7.81 12.13
N ASP A 220 0.64 -8.78 11.94
CA ASP A 220 0.50 -10.00 12.76
C ASP A 220 1.33 -11.17 12.22
N ASN A 221 2.36 -10.88 11.40
CA ASN A 221 3.23 -11.85 10.73
C ASN A 221 2.51 -12.84 9.79
N GLN A 222 1.25 -12.55 9.48
CA GLN A 222 0.54 -13.26 8.45
C GLN A 222 0.88 -12.69 7.07
N LYS A 223 0.58 -13.48 6.05
CA LYS A 223 0.88 -13.14 4.66
C LYS A 223 -0.36 -13.31 3.82
N ILE A 224 -0.63 -12.33 2.96
CA ILE A 224 -1.66 -12.46 1.94
C ILE A 224 -0.98 -12.98 0.68
N THR A 225 -1.18 -14.26 0.43
CA THR A 225 -0.80 -14.88 -0.83
C THR A 225 -1.80 -14.50 -1.92
N LEU A 226 -1.37 -14.54 -3.17
CA LEU A 226 -2.25 -14.33 -4.31
C LEU A 226 -3.44 -15.33 -4.32
N ASN A 227 -3.19 -16.58 -3.90
CA ASN A 227 -4.22 -17.61 -3.82
C ASN A 227 -5.31 -17.25 -2.80
N LEU A 228 -4.93 -16.71 -1.64
CA LEU A 228 -5.89 -16.29 -0.62
C LEU A 228 -6.74 -15.11 -1.11
N LEU A 229 -6.11 -14.12 -1.75
CA LEU A 229 -6.84 -12.99 -2.37
C LEU A 229 -7.87 -13.49 -3.39
N PHE A 230 -7.50 -14.48 -4.20
CA PHE A 230 -8.44 -15.08 -5.15
C PHE A 230 -9.49 -15.95 -4.51
N GLN A 231 -9.17 -16.64 -3.42
CA GLN A 231 -10.19 -17.36 -2.66
C GLN A 231 -11.28 -16.38 -2.18
N TRP A 232 -10.91 -15.27 -1.55
CA TRP A 232 -11.89 -14.25 -1.12
C TRP A 232 -12.73 -13.70 -2.28
N TRP A 233 -12.10 -13.47 -3.44
CA TRP A 233 -12.83 -13.03 -4.63
C TRP A 233 -13.79 -14.09 -5.14
N CYS A 234 -13.33 -15.33 -5.29
CA CYS A 234 -14.10 -16.45 -5.81
C CYS A 234 -15.25 -16.88 -4.89
N ASP A 235 -15.07 -16.75 -3.58
CA ASP A 235 -16.11 -17.03 -2.58
C ASP A 235 -17.24 -15.98 -2.66
N SER A 236 -16.99 -14.82 -3.27
CA SER A 236 -18.02 -13.81 -3.50
C SER A 236 -18.89 -14.14 -4.72
N GLU A 237 -20.21 -13.89 -4.59
CA GLU A 237 -21.16 -13.99 -5.71
C GLU A 237 -20.82 -13.01 -6.85
N SER A 238 -20.10 -11.93 -6.55
CA SER A 238 -19.70 -10.90 -7.51
C SER A 238 -18.72 -11.39 -8.58
N SER A 239 -17.95 -12.43 -8.28
CA SER A 239 -16.89 -12.94 -9.16
C SER A 239 -17.36 -13.47 -10.52
N LEU A 240 -18.64 -13.81 -10.64
CA LEU A 240 -19.23 -14.36 -11.86
C LEU A 240 -19.59 -13.29 -12.90
N THR A 241 -19.94 -12.10 -12.44
CA THR A 241 -20.48 -11.02 -13.28
C THR A 241 -19.57 -9.81 -13.36
N SER A 242 -18.66 -9.68 -12.40
CA SER A 242 -17.83 -8.51 -12.22
C SER A 242 -16.38 -8.82 -12.53
N ARG A 243 -15.60 -7.77 -12.82
CA ARG A 243 -14.13 -7.89 -12.94
C ARG A 243 -13.42 -7.30 -11.74
N LEU A 244 -12.26 -7.85 -11.43
CA LEU A 244 -11.36 -7.36 -10.39
C LEU A 244 -10.12 -6.73 -11.02
N VAL A 245 -9.90 -5.44 -10.72
CA VAL A 245 -8.72 -4.68 -11.15
C VAL A 245 -7.83 -4.45 -9.94
N LEU A 246 -6.63 -5.04 -9.97
CA LEU A 246 -5.62 -4.91 -8.93
C LEU A 246 -4.54 -3.93 -9.40
N VAL A 247 -4.23 -2.90 -8.60
CA VAL A 247 -3.12 -1.97 -8.86
C VAL A 247 -2.19 -1.97 -7.67
N PHE A 248 -0.98 -2.51 -7.89
CA PHE A 248 -0.02 -2.76 -6.82
C PHE A 248 1.23 -1.92 -7.04
N ASP A 249 1.47 -0.99 -6.11
CA ASP A 249 2.72 -0.25 -6.00
C ASP A 249 3.59 -0.94 -4.96
N THR A 250 4.22 -2.04 -5.39
CA THR A 250 5.13 -2.83 -4.55
C THR A 250 6.34 -3.29 -5.37
N PHE A 251 7.44 -3.60 -4.69
CA PHE A 251 8.68 -4.01 -5.35
C PHE A 251 8.63 -5.40 -5.99
N ASN A 252 7.86 -6.34 -5.42
CA ASN A 252 7.91 -7.74 -5.78
C ASN A 252 6.60 -8.30 -6.35
N SER A 253 5.50 -7.52 -6.41
CA SER A 253 4.22 -7.97 -7.01
C SER A 253 4.33 -8.37 -8.49
N HIS A 254 5.39 -7.97 -9.19
CA HIS A 254 5.66 -8.45 -10.56
C HIS A 254 5.80 -9.99 -10.65
N LYS A 255 6.09 -10.69 -9.55
CA LYS A 255 6.16 -12.15 -9.49
C LYS A 255 4.79 -12.81 -9.68
N TRP A 256 3.72 -12.15 -9.24
CA TRP A 256 2.34 -12.64 -9.38
C TRP A 256 1.83 -12.59 -10.82
N LEU A 257 2.46 -11.81 -11.72
CA LEU A 257 2.02 -11.66 -13.11
C LEU A 257 1.93 -12.99 -13.86
N LYS A 258 2.91 -13.90 -13.65
CA LYS A 258 2.91 -15.22 -14.29
C LYS A 258 1.78 -16.10 -13.74
N GLN A 259 1.55 -16.05 -12.43
CA GLN A 259 0.49 -16.83 -11.77
C GLN A 259 -0.89 -16.42 -12.30
N ILE A 260 -1.13 -15.11 -12.47
CA ILE A 260 -2.38 -14.59 -13.04
C ILE A 260 -2.59 -15.04 -14.48
N ARG A 261 -1.55 -14.92 -15.30
CA ARG A 261 -1.62 -15.29 -16.72
C ARG A 261 -1.87 -16.79 -16.92
N CYS A 262 -1.19 -17.62 -16.14
CA CYS A 262 -1.28 -19.07 -16.26
C CYS A 262 -2.46 -19.66 -15.47
N GLN A 263 -3.19 -18.85 -14.71
CA GLN A 263 -4.26 -19.30 -13.81
C GLN A 263 -3.84 -20.48 -12.92
N THR A 264 -2.57 -20.51 -12.52
CA THR A 264 -2.03 -21.56 -11.64
C THR A 264 -2.44 -21.24 -10.21
N PHE A 265 -3.72 -21.45 -9.92
CA PHE A 265 -4.28 -21.28 -8.59
C PHE A 265 -4.62 -22.65 -8.02
N ASN A 266 -4.31 -22.85 -6.74
CA ASN A 266 -4.70 -24.05 -6.01
C ASN A 266 -6.19 -24.04 -5.59
N THR A 267 -7.00 -23.18 -6.19
CA THR A 267 -8.37 -22.92 -5.75
C THR A 267 -9.39 -23.60 -6.65
N SER A 268 -10.50 -24.06 -6.06
CA SER A 268 -11.69 -24.61 -6.70
C SER A 268 -12.49 -23.58 -7.51
N CYS A 269 -11.85 -22.49 -7.91
CA CYS A 269 -12.51 -21.36 -8.53
C CYS A 269 -12.94 -21.71 -9.97
N LYS A 270 -14.12 -21.23 -10.36
CA LYS A 270 -14.67 -21.47 -11.71
C LYS A 270 -13.76 -20.82 -12.77
N PRO A 271 -13.67 -21.40 -13.97
CA PRO A 271 -12.72 -20.93 -14.99
C PRO A 271 -12.95 -19.48 -15.46
N SER A 272 -14.17 -18.95 -15.32
CA SER A 272 -14.60 -17.67 -15.90
C SER A 272 -14.40 -16.46 -14.98
N VAL A 273 -13.19 -16.22 -14.48
CA VAL A 273 -12.91 -15.03 -13.65
C VAL A 273 -12.18 -13.95 -14.46
N PHE A 274 -12.66 -12.71 -14.35
CA PHE A 274 -12.08 -11.54 -15.03
C PHE A 274 -11.17 -10.77 -14.07
N ILE A 275 -9.86 -10.94 -14.19
CA ILE A 275 -8.88 -10.34 -13.27
C ILE A 275 -7.77 -9.66 -14.05
N ILE A 276 -7.32 -8.51 -13.54
CA ILE A 276 -6.16 -7.80 -14.01
C ILE A 276 -5.26 -7.44 -12.83
N LEU A 277 -3.95 -7.54 -13.03
CA LEU A 277 -2.96 -6.95 -12.13
C LEU A 277 -2.06 -5.98 -12.88
N GLN A 278 -2.09 -4.72 -12.46
CA GLN A 278 -1.13 -3.69 -12.81
C GLN A 278 -0.09 -3.56 -11.68
N THR A 279 1.18 -3.60 -12.06
CA THR A 279 2.32 -3.41 -11.16
C THR A 279 3.47 -2.79 -11.96
N PHE A 280 4.63 -2.62 -11.33
CA PHE A 280 5.87 -2.31 -12.05
C PHE A 280 6.94 -3.38 -11.82
N ASN A 281 7.96 -3.36 -12.67
CA ASN A 281 9.22 -4.03 -12.46
C ASN A 281 10.36 -3.01 -12.47
N ARG A 282 11.43 -3.31 -11.72
CA ARG A 282 12.65 -2.49 -11.68
C ARG A 282 13.52 -2.83 -12.89
N GLN A 283 14.17 -1.82 -13.49
CA GLN A 283 15.24 -2.11 -14.46
C GLN A 283 16.46 -2.68 -13.71
N LYS A 284 17.20 -3.61 -14.34
CA LYS A 284 18.21 -4.47 -13.68
C LYS A 284 19.43 -3.75 -13.05
N LYS A 285 19.57 -2.42 -13.17
CA LYS A 285 20.79 -1.65 -12.82
C LYS A 285 20.72 -0.87 -11.48
N ILE A 286 19.73 -1.14 -10.62
CA ILE A 286 19.24 -0.19 -9.59
C ILE A 286 19.40 -0.66 -8.11
N PRO A 287 20.30 -1.57 -7.67
CA PRO A 287 20.49 -1.73 -6.22
C PRO A 287 20.90 -0.40 -5.55
N LYS A 288 21.85 0.33 -6.16
CA LYS A 288 22.41 1.58 -5.63
C LYS A 288 21.46 2.77 -5.58
N LEU A 289 20.47 2.87 -6.46
CA LEU A 289 19.57 4.05 -6.52
C LEU A 289 18.44 3.96 -5.47
N ILE A 290 18.10 2.75 -5.01
CA ILE A 290 17.20 2.54 -3.87
C ILE A 290 17.93 2.89 -2.57
N GLU A 291 19.20 2.50 -2.44
CA GLU A 291 20.07 2.91 -1.34
C GLU A 291 20.25 4.43 -1.27
N LEU A 292 20.29 5.10 -2.42
CA LEU A 292 20.32 6.57 -2.53
C LEU A 292 18.94 7.24 -2.37
N GLY A 293 17.88 6.48 -2.11
CA GLY A 293 16.53 6.99 -1.88
C GLY A 293 15.81 7.57 -3.11
N GLN A 294 16.34 7.35 -4.32
CA GLN A 294 15.80 7.91 -5.56
C GLN A 294 14.60 7.13 -6.11
N VAL A 295 14.44 5.86 -5.69
CA VAL A 295 13.28 5.03 -6.05
C VAL A 295 12.65 4.50 -4.77
N HIS A 296 11.44 4.97 -4.45
CA HIS A 296 10.65 4.56 -3.29
C HIS A 296 9.24 4.09 -3.69
N LEU A 297 8.54 3.40 -2.78
CA LEU A 297 7.11 3.10 -2.95
C LEU A 297 6.34 4.40 -3.15
N GLY A 298 5.39 4.39 -4.09
CA GLY A 298 4.60 5.57 -4.43
C GLY A 298 5.03 6.28 -5.71
N VAL A 299 6.31 6.20 -6.12
CA VAL A 299 6.77 6.81 -7.39
C VAL A 299 6.00 6.23 -8.58
N PHE A 300 5.72 4.92 -8.54
CA PHE A 300 4.90 4.28 -9.56
C PHE A 300 3.49 4.88 -9.59
N THR A 301 2.85 4.99 -8.43
CA THR A 301 1.49 5.55 -8.30
C THR A 301 1.45 7.01 -8.75
N GLU A 302 2.43 7.84 -8.40
CA GLU A 302 2.49 9.24 -8.83
C GLU A 302 2.55 9.38 -10.35
N ILE A 303 3.40 8.59 -11.02
CA ILE A 303 3.47 8.60 -12.48
C ILE A 303 2.18 8.05 -13.09
N TRP A 304 1.64 6.96 -12.51
CA TRP A 304 0.39 6.36 -12.96
C TRP A 304 -0.79 7.35 -12.90
N LEU A 305 -0.91 8.10 -11.80
CA LEU A 305 -1.92 9.13 -11.61
C LEU A 305 -1.73 10.28 -12.60
N LYS A 306 -0.50 10.81 -12.74
CA LYS A 306 -0.20 11.90 -13.69
C LYS A 306 -0.58 11.52 -15.12
N LEU A 307 -0.26 10.30 -15.55
CA LEU A 307 -0.57 9.83 -16.89
C LEU A 307 -2.07 9.59 -17.12
N ASN A 308 -2.80 9.21 -16.08
CA ASN A 308 -4.25 9.04 -16.18
C ASN A 308 -5.00 10.38 -16.12
N MET A 309 -4.53 11.34 -15.31
CA MET A 309 -5.15 12.65 -15.16
C MET A 309 -4.79 13.66 -16.26
N ALA A 310 -3.68 13.46 -16.99
CA ALA A 310 -3.32 14.38 -18.07
C ALA A 310 -4.38 14.39 -19.19
N ASP A 311 -4.59 15.54 -19.84
CA ASP A 311 -5.52 15.67 -20.96
C ASP A 311 -5.02 14.94 -22.21
N GLU A 312 -5.94 14.37 -23.00
CA GLU A 312 -5.59 13.58 -24.20
C GLU A 312 -4.80 14.37 -25.25
N THR A 313 -4.93 15.69 -25.27
CA THR A 313 -4.22 16.61 -26.19
C THR A 313 -2.71 16.71 -25.91
N SER A 314 -2.27 16.31 -24.70
CA SER A 314 -0.86 16.38 -24.27
C SER A 314 -0.11 15.05 -24.37
N LYS A 315 -0.78 13.95 -24.73
CA LYS A 315 -0.23 12.59 -24.62
C LYS A 315 0.33 12.09 -25.94
N THR A 316 1.63 12.30 -26.19
CA THR A 316 2.32 11.42 -27.14
C THR A 316 2.73 10.12 -26.43
N SER A 317 2.58 8.97 -27.08
CA SER A 317 2.99 7.67 -26.51
C SER A 317 4.50 7.58 -26.18
N HIS A 318 5.29 8.54 -26.66
CA HIS A 318 6.70 8.72 -26.31
C HIS A 318 6.88 9.32 -24.91
N ASP A 319 6.00 10.22 -24.47
CA ASP A 319 6.12 10.93 -23.19
C ASP A 319 5.81 10.04 -21.99
N SER A 320 4.87 9.10 -22.15
CA SER A 320 4.54 8.13 -21.10
C SER A 320 5.70 7.18 -20.84
N ASN A 321 6.29 6.61 -21.89
CA ASN A 321 7.46 5.72 -21.78
C ASN A 321 8.73 6.46 -21.33
N ALA A 322 8.89 7.72 -21.73
CA ALA A 322 9.97 8.57 -21.23
C ALA A 322 9.83 8.78 -19.71
N SER A 323 8.62 9.06 -19.22
CA SER A 323 8.35 9.25 -17.79
C SER A 323 8.66 8.01 -16.96
N TRP A 324 8.27 6.82 -17.42
CA TRP A 324 8.60 5.56 -16.74
C TRP A 324 10.11 5.30 -16.71
N ARG A 325 10.79 5.48 -17.85
CA ARG A 325 12.25 5.25 -17.97
C ARG A 325 13.08 6.26 -17.20
N ALA A 326 12.67 7.52 -17.15
CA ALA A 326 13.32 8.57 -16.38
C ALA A 326 13.36 8.23 -14.88
N ASN A 327 12.33 7.52 -14.40
CA ASN A 327 12.24 7.05 -13.01
C ASN A 327 12.69 5.59 -12.84
N HIS A 328 13.29 4.99 -13.88
CA HIS A 328 13.80 3.62 -13.89
C HIS A 328 12.77 2.51 -13.59
N LEU A 329 11.48 2.80 -13.85
CA LEU A 329 10.38 1.85 -13.68
C LEU A 329 9.95 1.30 -15.05
N GLU A 330 9.49 0.05 -15.07
CA GLU A 330 8.81 -0.55 -16.22
C GLU A 330 7.40 -0.98 -15.78
N PRO A 331 6.33 -0.34 -16.26
CA PRO A 331 4.98 -0.77 -15.94
C PRO A 331 4.75 -2.17 -16.53
N LYS A 332 4.04 -3.00 -15.77
CA LYS A 332 3.68 -4.36 -16.14
C LYS A 332 2.22 -4.61 -15.84
N CYS A 333 1.56 -5.27 -16.78
CA CYS A 333 0.18 -5.71 -16.58
C CYS A 333 0.05 -7.19 -16.94
N SER A 334 -0.80 -7.91 -16.23
CA SER A 334 -1.16 -9.30 -16.54
C SER A 334 -2.67 -9.50 -16.37
N PHE A 335 -3.21 -10.41 -17.17
CA PHE A 335 -4.64 -10.65 -17.34
C PHE A 335 -4.96 -12.11 -17.11
N SER A 336 -6.12 -12.39 -16.54
CA SER A 336 -6.67 -13.74 -16.54
C SER A 336 -6.96 -14.20 -17.97
N TYR A 337 -7.01 -15.51 -18.18
CA TYR A 337 -7.20 -16.08 -19.51
C TYR A 337 -8.51 -15.64 -20.18
N TYR A 338 -9.58 -15.53 -19.39
CA TYR A 338 -10.92 -15.14 -19.84
C TYR A 338 -11.17 -13.63 -19.82
N TYR A 339 -10.21 -12.81 -19.35
CA TYR A 339 -10.35 -11.36 -19.29
C TYR A 339 -10.90 -10.71 -20.58
N PRO A 340 -10.48 -11.10 -21.80
CA PRO A 340 -10.95 -10.47 -23.04
C PRO A 340 -12.45 -10.65 -23.30
N GLU A 341 -13.12 -11.57 -22.61
CA GLU A 341 -14.56 -11.85 -22.76
C GLU A 341 -15.42 -10.99 -21.86
N PHE A 342 -14.80 -10.27 -20.92
CA PHE A 342 -15.52 -9.32 -20.10
C PHE A 342 -16.19 -8.28 -20.99
N ASN A 343 -17.50 -8.16 -20.83
CA ASN A 343 -18.29 -7.08 -21.38
C ASN A 343 -19.08 -6.49 -20.21
N PHE A 344 -19.28 -5.17 -20.25
CA PHE A 344 -20.23 -4.56 -19.33
C PHE A 344 -21.60 -5.19 -19.52
N ARG A 345 -22.29 -5.38 -18.40
CA ARG A 345 -23.63 -5.92 -18.43
C ARG A 345 -24.51 -4.97 -19.26
N GLN A 346 -25.13 -5.53 -20.29
CA GLN A 346 -26.14 -4.81 -21.05
C GLN A 346 -27.40 -4.63 -20.20
N PRO A 347 -28.18 -3.54 -20.38
CA PRO A 347 -29.42 -3.33 -19.65
C PRO A 347 -30.35 -4.53 -19.84
N SER A 348 -30.93 -5.02 -18.75
CA SER A 348 -31.89 -6.13 -18.82
C SER A 348 -33.21 -5.66 -19.43
N ASN A 349 -34.04 -6.57 -19.93
CA ASN A 349 -35.37 -6.20 -20.44
C ASN A 349 -36.19 -5.45 -19.38
N ALA A 350 -36.06 -5.81 -18.10
CA ALA A 350 -36.70 -5.09 -17.00
C ALA A 350 -36.17 -3.65 -16.82
N ASP A 351 -34.86 -3.41 -17.01
CA ASP A 351 -34.29 -2.06 -17.00
C ASP A 351 -34.79 -1.22 -18.17
N VAL A 352 -34.87 -1.84 -19.34
CA VAL A 352 -35.41 -1.24 -20.55
C VAL A 352 -36.90 -0.92 -20.33
N ASP A 353 -37.67 -1.80 -19.70
CA ASP A 353 -39.08 -1.59 -19.42
C ASP A 353 -39.32 -0.42 -18.45
N VAL A 354 -38.51 -0.30 -17.39
CA VAL A 354 -38.55 0.83 -16.46
C VAL A 354 -38.21 2.13 -17.20
N TYR A 355 -37.11 2.17 -17.96
CA TYR A 355 -36.70 3.36 -18.72
C TYR A 355 -37.75 3.77 -19.78
N LEU A 356 -38.33 2.79 -20.48
CA LEU A 356 -39.40 3.04 -21.45
C LEU A 356 -40.72 3.46 -20.80
N SER A 357 -40.97 3.04 -19.55
CA SER A 357 -42.12 3.50 -18.79
C SER A 357 -41.99 4.97 -18.38
N GLU A 358 -40.76 5.43 -18.12
CA GLU A 358 -40.45 6.83 -17.81
C GLU A 358 -40.42 7.72 -19.05
N HIS A 359 -40.19 7.16 -20.24
CA HIS A 359 -40.06 7.90 -21.50
C HIS A 359 -41.10 7.46 -22.53
N LEU A 360 -42.32 8.01 -22.40
CA LEU A 360 -43.51 7.69 -23.22
C LEU A 360 -43.28 7.69 -24.74
N PHE A 361 -42.40 8.55 -25.27
CA PHE A 361 -42.09 8.63 -26.71
C PHE A 361 -41.39 7.37 -27.25
N LEU A 362 -40.57 6.70 -26.44
CA LEU A 362 -39.78 5.54 -26.85
C LEU A 362 -40.58 4.22 -26.84
N LYS A 363 -41.78 4.23 -26.26
CA LYS A 363 -42.65 3.04 -26.14
C LYS A 363 -43.05 2.43 -27.49
N ARG A 364 -43.10 3.24 -28.57
CA ARG A 364 -43.33 2.75 -29.95
C ARG A 364 -42.13 1.99 -30.55
N LEU A 365 -40.92 2.25 -30.07
CA LEU A 365 -39.71 1.57 -30.50
C LEU A 365 -39.48 0.24 -29.76
N HIS A 366 -40.19 -0.01 -28.65
CA HIS A 366 -40.12 -1.23 -27.85
C HIS A 366 -40.43 -2.50 -28.67
N PHE A 367 -41.44 -2.43 -29.54
CA PHE A 367 -41.80 -3.55 -30.43
C PHE A 367 -40.68 -3.88 -31.42
N ILE A 368 -40.01 -2.86 -31.96
CA ILE A 368 -38.87 -3.01 -32.88
C ILE A 368 -37.66 -3.59 -32.13
N TYR A 369 -37.40 -3.13 -30.90
CA TYR A 369 -36.34 -3.65 -30.04
C TYR A 369 -36.54 -5.14 -29.71
N HIS A 370 -37.76 -5.56 -29.36
CA HIS A 370 -38.08 -6.97 -29.10
C HIS A 370 -37.92 -7.87 -30.34
N LEU A 371 -38.23 -7.34 -31.53
CA LEU A 371 -38.02 -8.04 -32.79
C LEU A 371 -36.53 -8.20 -33.12
N LEU A 372 -35.71 -7.17 -32.88
CA LEU A 372 -34.27 -7.19 -33.17
C LEU A 372 -33.48 -8.05 -32.17
N THR A 373 -33.92 -8.14 -30.92
CA THR A 373 -33.26 -8.93 -29.85
C THR A 373 -33.51 -10.44 -29.97
N TYR A 374 -34.61 -10.88 -30.59
CA TYR A 374 -34.94 -12.30 -30.74
C TYR A 374 -34.18 -13.01 -31.87
N ILE A 375 -33.84 -12.27 -32.94
CA ILE A 375 -33.26 -12.79 -34.18
C ILE A 375 -31.85 -13.43 -34.05
N PRO A 376 -30.96 -13.04 -33.11
CA PRO A 376 -29.60 -13.63 -33.04
C PRO A 376 -29.49 -14.94 -32.23
N SER A 377 -30.54 -15.38 -31.53
CA SER A 377 -30.38 -16.41 -30.47
C SER A 377 -30.30 -17.86 -30.93
N LEU A 378 -30.55 -18.17 -32.22
CA LEU A 378 -30.85 -19.54 -32.65
C LEU A 378 -29.74 -20.31 -33.39
N PHE A 379 -28.59 -19.72 -33.76
CA PHE A 379 -27.58 -20.45 -34.57
C PHE A 379 -26.08 -20.18 -34.29
N ILE A 380 -25.69 -19.43 -33.24
CA ILE A 380 -24.32 -18.87 -33.16
C ILE A 380 -23.41 -19.56 -32.11
N TYR A 381 -23.88 -20.53 -31.32
CA TYR A 381 -23.10 -21.07 -30.19
C TYR A 381 -21.70 -21.64 -30.52
N PRO A 382 -21.49 -22.45 -31.57
CA PRO A 382 -20.15 -22.94 -31.93
C PRO A 382 -19.25 -21.83 -32.50
N PHE A 383 -19.86 -20.91 -33.26
CA PHE A 383 -19.17 -19.74 -33.81
C PHE A 383 -18.72 -18.77 -32.71
N LEU A 384 -19.53 -18.57 -31.68
CA LEU A 384 -19.21 -17.76 -30.51
C LEU A 384 -18.02 -18.35 -29.74
N TYR A 385 -17.99 -19.66 -29.53
CA TYR A 385 -16.87 -20.32 -28.87
C TYR A 385 -15.55 -20.16 -29.66
N MET A 386 -15.59 -20.40 -30.97
CA MET A 386 -14.41 -20.21 -31.85
C MET A 386 -13.97 -18.74 -31.90
N PHE A 387 -14.93 -17.81 -31.99
CA PHE A 387 -14.66 -16.37 -31.95
C PHE A 387 -14.01 -15.95 -30.64
N ASN A 388 -14.51 -16.46 -29.52
CA ASN A 388 -13.97 -16.24 -28.19
C ASN A 388 -12.54 -16.81 -28.04
N CYS A 389 -12.29 -18.01 -28.55
CA CYS A 389 -10.93 -18.57 -28.60
C CYS A 389 -9.98 -17.70 -29.45
N ILE A 390 -10.41 -17.21 -30.62
CA ILE A 390 -9.64 -16.28 -31.46
C ILE A 390 -9.43 -14.95 -30.74
N LYS A 391 -10.45 -14.41 -30.06
CA LYS A 391 -10.39 -13.18 -29.28
C LYS A 391 -9.37 -13.29 -28.15
N ARG A 392 -9.39 -14.40 -27.39
CA ARG A 392 -8.41 -14.72 -26.34
C ARG A 392 -7.01 -14.82 -26.92
N TRP A 393 -6.83 -15.64 -27.97
CA TRP A 393 -5.54 -15.83 -28.60
C TRP A 393 -4.95 -14.52 -29.12
N ARG A 394 -5.75 -13.74 -29.85
CA ARG A 394 -5.37 -12.42 -30.35
C ARG A 394 -4.98 -11.48 -29.21
N PHE A 395 -5.77 -11.43 -28.12
CA PHE A 395 -5.48 -10.55 -27.00
C PHE A 395 -4.18 -10.92 -26.28
N HIS A 396 -3.94 -12.22 -26.04
CA HIS A 396 -2.73 -12.68 -25.35
C HIS A 396 -1.47 -12.64 -26.24
N LEU A 397 -1.63 -12.72 -27.56
CA LEU A 397 -0.53 -12.59 -28.52
C LEU A 397 -0.20 -11.12 -28.82
N LEU A 398 -1.21 -10.27 -28.95
CA LEU A 398 -1.12 -8.88 -29.38
C LEU A 398 -1.76 -7.95 -28.34
N ALA A 399 -1.37 -8.12 -27.07
CA ALA A 399 -1.87 -7.26 -26.01
C ALA A 399 -1.50 -5.80 -26.30
N PRO A 400 -2.45 -4.86 -26.29
CA PRO A 400 -2.16 -3.46 -26.54
C PRO A 400 -1.28 -2.91 -25.40
N ARG A 401 -0.42 -1.93 -25.71
CA ARG A 401 0.50 -1.33 -24.72
C ARG A 401 -0.23 -0.58 -23.62
N VAL A 402 -1.39 -0.02 -23.95
CA VAL A 402 -2.28 0.68 -23.04
C VAL A 402 -3.67 0.07 -23.18
N ILE A 403 -4.30 -0.25 -22.05
CA ILE A 403 -5.64 -0.81 -22.01
C ILE A 403 -6.55 0.20 -21.33
N ASP A 404 -7.59 0.59 -22.03
CA ASP A 404 -8.67 1.36 -21.42
C ASP A 404 -9.55 0.41 -20.61
N THR A 405 -9.85 0.81 -19.37
CA THR A 405 -10.79 0.07 -18.54
C THR A 405 -12.23 0.43 -18.88
N TYR A 406 -12.49 1.44 -19.70
CA TYR A 406 -13.80 2.05 -19.96
C TYR A 406 -14.43 2.73 -18.74
N HIS A 407 -13.65 2.94 -17.66
CA HIS A 407 -14.02 3.73 -16.49
C HIS A 407 -13.23 5.03 -16.41
N GLY A 408 -12.80 5.56 -17.56
CA GLY A 408 -12.04 6.82 -17.65
C GLY A 408 -10.54 6.70 -17.34
N PHE A 409 -10.03 5.49 -17.02
CA PHE A 409 -8.62 5.27 -16.74
C PHE A 409 -7.99 4.09 -17.47
N LYS A 410 -6.67 4.21 -17.66
CA LYS A 410 -5.84 3.38 -18.51
C LYS A 410 -4.84 2.56 -17.66
N LEU A 411 -4.61 1.33 -18.10
CA LEU A 411 -3.60 0.41 -17.57
C LEU A 411 -2.45 0.28 -18.57
N PHE A 412 -1.24 0.05 -18.08
CA PHE A 412 0.00 0.10 -18.87
C PHE A 412 0.71 -1.25 -18.85
N VAL A 413 0.82 -1.88 -20.02
CA VAL A 413 1.24 -3.28 -20.15
C VAL A 413 2.76 -3.43 -20.35
N ARG A 414 3.39 -2.50 -21.09
CA ARG A 414 4.84 -2.50 -21.35
C ARG A 414 5.37 -1.21 -21.96
#